data_AF-A0A9C8WRS8-F1
#
_entry.id   AF-A0A9C8WRS8-F1
#
_cell.length_a   1.000
_cell.length_b   1.000
_cell.length_c   1.000
_cell.angle_alpha   90.00
_cell.angle_beta   90.00
_cell.angle_gamma   90.00
#
_symmetry.space_group_name_H-M   'P 1'
#
loop_
_entity.id
_entity.type
_entity.pdbx_description
1 polymer ?
#
loop_
_entity_poly.entity_id
_entity_poly.type
_entity_poly.pdbx_seq_one_letter_code
_entity_poly.pdbx_strand_id
1 'polypeptide(L)' 'MSTQKIVLAYSGGLDTSVILKWLAEEYGCPVIAYA' A
#
# COMPACT_ATOMS: atom_id res chain seq x y z
N MET A 1 15.85 -12.48 7.32
CA MET A 1 15.13 -12.33 6.04
C MET A 1 14.63 -10.89 5.96
N SER A 2 14.90 -10.20 4.85
CA SER A 2 14.39 -8.84 4.63
C SER A 2 12.88 -8.92 4.36
N THR A 3 12.06 -8.42 5.27
CA THR A 3 10.61 -8.27 5.02
C THR A 3 10.42 -7.16 4.00
N GLN A 4 9.92 -7.49 2.80
CA GLN A 4 9.51 -6.47 1.83
C GLN A 4 8.27 -5.76 2.37
N LYS A 5 8.28 -4.43 2.34
CA LYS A 5 7.19 -3.56 2.83
C LYS A 5 7.08 -2.36 1.90
N ILE A 6 5.84 -1.95 1.62
CA ILE A 6 5.55 -0.76 0.82
C ILE A 6 4.99 0.32 1.75
N VAL A 7 5.46 1.56 1.60
CA VAL A 7 4.85 2.73 2.24
C VAL A 7 4.19 3.54 1.13
N LEU A 8 2.87 3.72 1.21
CA LEU A 8 2.07 4.45 0.26
C LEU A 8 1.75 5.83 0.83
N ALA A 9 2.15 6.88 0.11
CA ALA A 9 1.61 8.23 0.35
C ALA A 9 0.11 8.21 0.05
N TYR A 10 -0.70 8.43 1.08
CA TYR A 10 -2.13 8.13 1.08
C TYR A 10 -2.94 9.38 1.42
N SER A 11 -3.62 9.92 0.42
CA SER A 11 -4.44 11.14 0.55
C SER A 11 -5.83 10.88 1.14
N GLY A 12 -6.27 9.62 1.21
CA GLY A 12 -7.67 9.27 1.51
C GLY A 12 -8.61 9.34 0.31
N GLY A 13 -8.14 9.80 -0.85
CA GLY A 13 -8.90 9.80 -2.10
C GLY A 13 -9.18 8.38 -2.62
N LEU A 14 -10.18 8.28 -3.52
CA LEU A 14 -10.58 7.03 -4.16
C LEU A 14 -9.38 6.34 -4.83
N ASP A 15 -8.59 7.10 -5.60
CA ASP A 15 -7.44 6.56 -6.33
C ASP A 15 -6.43 5.92 -5.37
N THR A 16 -6.05 6.64 -4.31
CA THR A 16 -5.11 6.12 -3.31
C THR A 16 -5.68 4.93 -2.51
N SER A 17 -7.00 4.85 -2.36
CA SER A 17 -7.69 3.73 -1.71
C SER A 17 -7.65 2.46 -2.58
N VAL A 18 -7.85 2.62 -3.89
CA VAL A 18 -7.76 1.51 -4.84
C VAL A 18 -6.32 1.01 -4.94
N ILE A 19 -5.35 1.93 -5.05
CA ILE A 19 -3.92 1.59 -5.10
C ILE A 19 -3.48 0.82 -3.85
N LEU A 20 -3.93 1.23 -2.65
CA LEU A 20 -3.60 0.53 -1.40
C LEU A 20 -4.00 -0.94 -1.44
N LYS A 21 -5.22 -1.24 -1.89
CA LYS A 21 -5.72 -2.61 -1.99
C LYS A 21 -4.97 -3.41 -3.05
N TRP A 22 -4.75 -2.80 -4.23
CA TRP A 22 -4.03 -3.44 -5.33
C TRP A 22 -2.60 -3.84 -4.95
N LEU A 23 -1.86 -2.96 -4.28
CA LEU A 23 -0.48 -3.24 -3.83
C LEU A 23 -0.41 -4.41 -2.84
N ALA A 24 -1.40 -4.54 -1.96
CA ALA A 24 -1.46 -5.64 -1.00
C ALA A 24 -1.72 -6.99 -1.70
N GLU A 25 -2.58 -7.01 -2.72
CA GLU A 25 -2.93 -8.22 -3.49
C GLU A 25 -1.78 -8.64 -4.43
N GLU A 26 -1.19 -7.70 -5.16
CA GLU A 26 -0.16 -7.98 -6.17
C GLU A 26 1.16 -8.43 -5.54
N TYR A 27 1.59 -7.78 -4.45
CA TYR A 27 2.92 -8.02 -3.86
C TYR A 27 2.89 -8.94 -2.64
N GLY A 28 1.71 -9.29 -2.12
CA GLY A 28 1.56 -10.18 -0.97
C GLY A 28 2.35 -9.73 0.27
N CYS A 29 2.57 -8.42 0.40
CA CYS A 29 3.42 -7.85 1.43
C CYS A 29 2.72 -6.70 2.17
N PRO A 30 3.16 -6.35 3.40
CA PRO A 30 2.54 -5.27 4.15
C PRO A 30 2.64 -3.92 3.42
N VAL A 31 1.50 -3.24 3.29
CA VAL A 31 1.39 -1.87 2.76
C VAL A 31 0.97 -0.95 3.88
N ILE A 32 1.75 0.10 4.14
CA ILE A 32 1.46 1.12 5.17
C ILE A 32 1.02 2.40 4.47
N ALA A 33 -0.19 2.87 4.76
CA ALA A 33 -0.65 4.20 4.38
C ALA A 33 -0.01 5.26 5.29
N TYR A 34 0.52 6.33 4.70
CA TYR A 34 1.04 7.49 5.41
C TYR A 34 0.52 8.77 4.75
N ALA A 35 0.01 9.70 5.57
CA ALA A 35 -0.59 10.96 5.14
C ALA A 35 0.28 12.14 5.58
#